data_AF-A0A427AC73-F1
#
_entry.id   AF-A0A427AC73-F1
#
_cell.length_a   1.000
_cell.length_b   1.000
_cell.length_c   1.000
_cell.angle_alpha   90.00
_cell.angle_beta   90.00
_cell.angle_gamma   90.00
#
_symmetry.space_group_name_H-M   'P 1'
#
loop_
_entity.id
_entity.type
_entity.pdbx_description
1 polymer ?
#
loop_
_entity_poly.entity_id
_entity_poly.type
_entity_poly.pdbx_seq_one_letter_code
_entity_poly.pdbx_strand_id
1 'polypeptide(L)'
;MKPVIEVAALCGSLRRASFNRGLIRSAIQLCDESIEGMKIEYVDISPLPFLNTDLEVDGKFPKPVEAFRRRIRGADAFLFASPEYNYSFTGNPPSKTYLRCSPFGCCVDRLLR
;
A
#
# COMPACT_ATOMS: atom_id res chain seq x y z
N MET A 1 -3.72 22.13 -16.62
CA MET A 1 -4.03 20.74 -16.20
C MET A 1 -3.38 20.52 -14.84
N LYS A 2 -4.15 20.24 -13.78
CA LYS A 2 -3.57 19.83 -12.49
C LYS A 2 -2.94 18.45 -12.70
N PRO A 3 -1.70 18.18 -12.24
CA PRO A 3 -1.11 16.86 -12.33
C PRO A 3 -1.95 15.89 -11.50
N VAL A 4 -2.28 14.73 -12.09
CA VAL A 4 -2.99 13.67 -11.38
C VAL A 4 -2.01 13.01 -10.42
N ILE A 5 -2.31 13.05 -9.12
CA ILE A 5 -1.51 12.40 -8.08
C ILE A 5 -1.93 10.93 -8.04
N GLU A 6 -0.99 10.01 -8.32
CA GLU A 6 -1.24 8.57 -8.21
C GLU A 6 -0.92 8.06 -6.81
N VAL A 7 -1.90 7.45 -6.15
CA VAL A 7 -1.77 6.94 -4.78
C VAL A 7 -1.94 5.43 -4.76
N ALA A 8 -0.91 4.71 -4.31
CA ALA A 8 -0.98 3.26 -4.12
C ALA A 8 -1.51 2.93 -2.71
N ALA A 9 -2.66 2.27 -2.66
CA ALA A 9 -3.30 1.83 -1.42
C ALA A 9 -2.98 0.37 -1.09
N LEU A 10 -2.55 0.11 0.15
CA LEU A 10 -2.08 -1.18 0.63
C LEU A 10 -2.88 -1.59 1.87
N CYS A 11 -3.40 -2.83 1.88
CA CYS A 11 -4.12 -3.40 3.01
C CYS A 11 -3.22 -4.37 3.78
N GLY A 12 -2.94 -4.09 5.05
CA GLY A 12 -2.18 -4.96 5.95
C GLY A 12 -2.93 -6.22 6.41
N SER A 13 -3.97 -6.64 5.69
CA SER A 13 -4.78 -7.80 6.07
C SER A 13 -5.24 -8.61 4.85
N LEU A 14 -4.84 -9.89 4.83
CA LEU A 14 -5.11 -10.84 3.75
C LEU A 14 -6.48 -11.55 3.88
N ARG A 15 -7.22 -11.38 4.99
CA ARG A 15 -8.56 -11.98 5.14
C ARG A 15 -9.60 -11.33 4.20
N ARG A 16 -10.44 -12.16 3.56
CA ARG A 16 -11.51 -11.70 2.63
C ARG A 16 -12.42 -10.63 3.24
N ALA A 17 -12.82 -10.80 4.50
CA ALA A 17 -13.68 -9.86 5.23
C ALA A 17 -12.88 -8.81 6.05
N SER A 18 -11.81 -8.24 5.46
CA SER A 18 -11.03 -7.20 6.14
C SER A 18 -11.75 -5.85 6.10
N PHE A 19 -12.00 -5.27 7.28
CA PHE A 19 -12.52 -3.90 7.40
C PHE A 19 -11.57 -2.86 6.77
N ASN A 20 -10.25 -3.07 6.84
CA ASN A 20 -9.25 -2.21 6.19
C ASN A 20 -9.39 -2.20 4.65
N ARG A 21 -9.77 -3.34 4.07
CA ARG A 21 -10.12 -3.40 2.63
C ARG A 21 -11.40 -2.63 2.34
N GLY A 22 -12.36 -2.64 3.27
CA GLY A 22 -13.54 -1.78 3.21
C GLY A 22 -13.17 -0.29 3.22
N LEU A 23 -12.30 0.11 4.15
CA LEU A 23 -11.83 1.49 4.27
C LEU A 23 -11.16 1.99 2.98
N ILE A 24 -10.27 1.19 2.37
CA ILE A 24 -9.65 1.55 1.09
C ILE A 24 -10.69 1.72 -0.01
N ARG A 25 -11.69 0.83 -0.10
CA ARG A 25 -12.77 0.98 -1.10
C ARG A 25 -13.53 2.28 -0.92
N SER A 26 -13.87 2.63 0.32
CA SER A 26 -14.54 3.91 0.61
C SER A 26 -13.64 5.11 0.30
N ALA A 27 -12.33 5.02 0.56
CA ALA A 27 -11.38 6.07 0.24
C ALA A 27 -11.25 6.31 -1.27
N ILE A 28 -11.25 5.24 -2.08
CA ILE A 28 -11.26 5.32 -3.55
C ILE A 28 -12.53 6.04 -4.02
N GLN A 29 -13.71 5.62 -3.55
CA GLN A 29 -14.99 6.24 -3.91
C GLN A 29 -15.03 7.73 -3.59
N LEU A 30 -14.62 8.11 -2.38
CA LEU A 30 -14.58 9.52 -1.97
C LEU A 30 -13.59 10.36 -2.78
N CYS A 31 -12.44 9.79 -3.17
CA CYS A 31 -11.48 10.51 -4.01
C CYS A 31 -12.02 10.74 -5.42
N ASP A 32 -12.62 9.71 -6.02
CA ASP A 32 -13.21 9.82 -7.36
C ASP A 32 -14.37 10.84 -7.39
N GLU A 33 -15.13 10.97 -6.31
CA GLU A 33 -16.26 11.91 -6.21
C GLU A 33 -15.85 13.33 -5.79
N SER A 34 -14.87 13.48 -4.90
CA SER A 34 -14.62 14.74 -4.18
C SER A 34 -13.27 15.39 -4.49
N ILE A 35 -12.30 14.67 -5.08
CA ILE A 35 -10.93 15.16 -5.26
C ILE A 35 -10.52 15.07 -6.73
N GLU A 36 -10.75 16.16 -7.46
CA GLU A 36 -10.23 16.30 -8.82
C GLU A 36 -8.70 16.32 -8.86
N GLY A 37 -8.11 15.40 -9.64
CA GLY A 37 -6.67 15.30 -9.82
C GLY A 37 -5.96 14.35 -8.83
N MET A 38 -6.70 13.47 -8.17
CA MET A 38 -6.13 12.38 -7.36
C MET A 38 -6.74 11.05 -7.78
N LYS A 39 -5.92 10.02 -7.89
CA LYS A 39 -6.36 8.66 -8.22
C LYS A 39 -5.77 7.68 -7.23
N ILE A 40 -6.63 6.91 -6.56
CA ILE A 40 -6.20 5.85 -5.64
C ILE A 40 -6.33 4.49 -6.34
N GLU A 41 -5.25 3.72 -6.38
CA GLU A 41 -5.25 2.33 -6.84
C GLU A 41 -4.99 1.38 -5.68
N TYR A 42 -5.86 0.38 -5.50
CA TYR A 42 -5.60 -0.71 -4.56
C TYR A 42 -4.58 -1.69 -5.13
N VAL A 43 -3.47 -1.88 -4.42
CA VAL A 43 -2.42 -2.83 -4.77
C VAL A 43 -2.56 -4.08 -3.90
N ASP A 44 -2.93 -5.20 -4.53
CA ASP A 44 -3.05 -6.47 -3.82
C ASP A 44 -1.66 -7.05 -3.49
N ILE A 45 -1.45 -7.31 -2.21
CA ILE A 45 -0.23 -7.91 -1.66
C ILE A 45 -0.35 -9.42 -1.45
N SER A 46 -1.54 -10.00 -1.67
CA SER A 46 -1.76 -11.45 -1.56
C SER A 46 -0.85 -12.34 -2.43
N PRO A 47 -0.42 -11.94 -3.64
CA PRO A 47 0.46 -12.78 -4.45
C PRO A 47 1.95 -12.61 -4.10
N LEU A 48 2.29 -11.75 -3.14
CA LEU A 48 3.68 -11.55 -2.74
C LEU A 48 4.16 -12.75 -1.92
N PRO A 49 5.30 -13.37 -2.31
CA PRO A 49 5.91 -14.37 -1.47
C PRO A 49 6.42 -13.73 -0.18
N PHE A 50 6.56 -14.55 0.86
CA PHE A 50 7.34 -14.15 2.02
C PHE A 50 8.76 -13.74 1.59
N LEU A 51 9.35 -12.80 2.32
CA LEU A 51 10.72 -12.38 2.07
C LEU A 51 11.62 -13.59 2.15
N ASN A 52 12.22 -13.94 1.02
CA ASN A 52 13.16 -15.03 0.91
C ASN A 52 14.28 -14.58 -0.03
N THR A 53 15.47 -14.40 0.53
CA THR A 53 16.68 -13.98 -0.20
C THR A 53 17.16 -15.03 -1.19
N ASP A 54 16.78 -16.29 -1.04
CA ASP A 54 17.13 -17.36 -1.98
C ASP A 54 16.33 -17.26 -3.28
N LEU A 55 15.21 -16.53 -3.27
CA LEU A 55 14.42 -16.26 -4.47
C LEU A 55 15.02 -15.13 -5.32
N GLU A 56 16.08 -14.48 -4.85
CA GLU A 56 16.85 -13.49 -5.61
C GLU A 56 17.95 -14.22 -6.39
N VAL A 57 17.66 -14.55 -7.65
CA VAL A 57 18.63 -15.16 -8.57
C VAL A 57 19.03 -14.12 -9.61
N ASP A 58 20.33 -13.85 -9.71
CA ASP A 58 20.90 -12.90 -10.68
C ASP A 58 20.27 -11.48 -10.63
N GLY A 59 19.91 -11.02 -9.42
CA GLY A 59 19.28 -9.70 -9.22
C GLY A 59 17.84 -9.58 -9.75
N LYS A 60 17.21 -10.71 -10.10
CA LYS A 60 15.81 -10.78 -10.53
C LYS A 60 14.93 -11.28 -9.41
N PHE A 61 13.76 -10.67 -9.30
CA PHE A 61 12.76 -11.06 -8.31
C PHE A 61 11.65 -11.89 -8.97
N PRO A 62 10.88 -12.67 -8.20
CA PRO A 62 9.68 -13.31 -8.72
C PRO A 62 8.75 -12.30 -9.40
N LYS A 63 8.10 -12.71 -10.51
CA LYS A 63 7.13 -11.90 -11.26
C LYS A 63 6.15 -11.08 -10.40
N PRO A 64 5.52 -11.61 -9.33
CA PRO A 64 4.63 -10.81 -8.48
C PRO A 64 5.35 -9.67 -7.75
N VAL A 65 6.59 -9.88 -7.32
CA VAL A 65 7.42 -8.87 -6.66
C VAL A 65 7.82 -7.78 -7.66
N GLU A 66 8.19 -8.15 -8.89
CA GLU A 66 8.49 -7.15 -9.93
C GLU A 66 7.27 -6.31 -10.32
N ALA A 67 6.11 -6.94 -10.46
CA ALA A 67 4.85 -6.25 -10.74
C ALA A 67 4.49 -5.26 -9.62
N PHE A 68 4.65 -5.68 -8.37
CA PHE A 68 4.48 -4.83 -7.20
C PHE A 68 5.46 -3.64 -7.20
N ARG A 69 6.76 -3.90 -7.43
CA ARG A 69 7.78 -2.85 -7.49
C ARG A 69 7.49 -1.82 -8.59
N ARG A 70 6.98 -2.24 -9.75
CA ARG A 70 6.57 -1.32 -10.83
C ARG A 70 5.42 -0.42 -10.39
N ARG A 71 4.39 -0.95 -9.74
CA ARG A 71 3.26 -0.18 -9.23
C ARG A 71 3.68 0.83 -8.16
N ILE A 72 4.50 0.40 -7.20
CA ILE A 72 5.01 1.27 -6.14
C ILE A 72 5.89 2.40 -6.71
N ARG A 73 6.70 2.13 -7.73
CA ARG A 73 7.54 3.16 -8.38
C ARG A 73 6.72 4.18 -9.19
N GLY A 74 5.57 3.77 -9.72
CA GLY A 74 4.65 4.64 -10.45
C GLY A 74 3.91 5.63 -9.55
N ALA A 75 3.65 5.25 -8.30
CA ALA A 75 2.90 6.08 -7.36
C ALA A 75 3.69 7.30 -6.85
N ASP A 76 2.94 8.37 -6.60
CA ASP A 76 3.40 9.62 -5.97
C ASP A 76 3.20 9.58 -4.44
N ALA A 77 2.21 8.83 -3.95
CA ALA A 77 1.93 8.67 -2.53
C ALA A 77 1.44 7.27 -2.17
N PHE A 78 1.46 6.95 -0.89
CA PHE A 78 1.01 5.64 -0.36
C PHE A 78 -0.07 5.80 0.71
N LEU A 79 -1.11 4.98 0.61
CA LEU A 79 -2.18 4.87 1.59
C LEU A 79 -2.11 3.50 2.27
N PHE A 80 -1.77 3.45 3.54
CA PHE A 80 -1.74 2.20 4.30
C PHE A 80 -2.98 2.08 5.20
N ALA A 81 -3.76 1.02 4.97
CA ALA A 81 -4.82 0.60 5.88
C ALA A 81 -4.39 -0.73 6.53
N SER A 82 -3.86 -0.66 7.74
CA SER A 82 -3.45 -1.85 8.48
C SER A 82 -4.28 -1.97 9.75
N PRO A 83 -4.74 -3.18 10.11
CA PRO A 83 -5.16 -3.44 11.48
C PRO A 83 -3.96 -3.23 12.42
N GLU A 84 -4.25 -2.76 13.63
CA GLU A 84 -3.29 -2.76 14.73
C GLU A 84 -3.18 -4.20 15.26
N TYR A 85 -1.98 -4.77 15.18
CA TYR A 85 -1.67 -6.07 15.76
C TYR A 85 -0.52 -5.89 16.75
N ASN A 86 -0.77 -6.16 18.03
CA ASN A 86 0.24 -6.15 19.10
C ASN A 86 0.92 -4.77 19.30
N TYR A 87 0.13 -3.70 19.45
CA TYR A 87 0.61 -2.30 19.59
C TYR A 87 1.52 -1.82 18.44
N SER A 88 1.46 -2.49 17.29
CA SER A 88 2.30 -2.23 16.13
C SER A 88 1.57 -2.57 14.83
N PHE A 89 2.22 -2.28 13.70
CA PHE A 89 1.76 -2.71 12.38
C PHE A 89 1.94 -4.21 12.19
N THR A 90 1.12 -4.82 11.33
CA THR A 90 1.30 -6.21 10.92
C THR A 90 2.69 -6.43 10.31
N GLY A 91 3.37 -7.50 10.73
CA GLY A 91 4.72 -7.82 10.30
C GLY A 91 4.81 -8.08 8.80
N ASN A 92 5.16 -7.04 8.03
CA ASN A 92 6.16 -6.99 6.96
C ASN A 92 5.96 -5.73 6.05
N PRO A 93 6.07 -4.49 6.57
CA PRO A 93 6.32 -3.34 5.69
C PRO A 93 7.79 -3.38 5.21
N PRO A 94 8.10 -2.92 3.98
CA PRO A 94 9.49 -2.76 3.55
C PRO A 94 10.23 -1.82 4.51
N SER A 95 11.46 -2.20 4.85
CA SER A 95 12.23 -1.86 6.06
C SER A 95 12.64 -0.38 6.28
N LYS A 96 11.95 0.61 5.70
CA LYS A 96 12.32 2.03 5.82
C LYS A 96 11.19 3.04 6.03
N THR A 97 9.99 2.63 6.44
CA THR A 97 8.89 3.58 6.68
C THR A 97 8.55 3.67 8.16
N TYR A 98 9.05 4.71 8.85
CA TYR A 98 8.68 5.00 10.23
C TYR A 98 7.33 5.75 10.24
N LEU A 99 6.23 5.00 10.14
CA LEU A 99 4.87 5.55 10.14
C LEU A 99 4.30 5.56 11.56
N ARG A 100 3.98 6.76 12.07
CA ARG A 100 3.29 6.92 13.34
C ARG A 100 1.80 6.68 13.14
N CYS A 101 1.26 5.66 13.80
CA CYS A 101 -0.13 5.25 13.68
C CYS A 101 -1.07 6.32 14.31
N SER A 102 -2.05 6.79 13.55
CA SER A 102 -3.19 7.54 14.09
C SER A 102 -4.16 6.56 14.77
N PRO A 103 -4.99 6.99 15.74
CA PRO A 103 -5.94 6.12 16.46
C PRO A 103 -7.01 5.43 15.58
N PHE A 104 -7.01 5.70 14.27
CA PHE A 104 -7.91 5.09 13.28
C PHE A 104 -7.23 4.08 12.33
N GLY A 105 -5.97 3.70 12.56
CA GLY A 105 -5.28 2.67 11.76
C GLY A 105 -4.98 3.06 10.30
N CYS A 106 -5.24 4.32 9.93
CA CYS A 106 -4.92 4.88 8.63
C CYS A 106 -3.61 5.67 8.72
N CYS A 107 -2.63 5.28 7.91
CA CYS A 107 -1.36 5.97 7.78
C CYS A 107 -1.16 6.36 6.32
N VAL A 108 -1.13 7.68 6.07
CA VAL A 108 -0.79 8.24 4.76
C VAL A 108 0.63 8.74 4.87
N ASP A 109 1.53 8.17 4.06
CA ASP A 109 2.90 8.68 3.95
C ASP A 109 3.11 9.30 2.57
N ARG A 110 3.67 10.51 2.56
CA ARG A 110 4.06 11.21 1.34
C ARG A 110 5.57 11.12 1.25
N LEU A 111 6.08 10.25 0.38
CA LEU A 111 7.50 10.26 0.07
C LEU A 111 7.79 11.54 -0.73
N LEU A 112 8.33 12.55 -0.06
CA LEU A 112 8.98 13.68 -0.74
C LEU A 112 10.13 13.09 -1.55
N ARG A 113 10.02 13.16 -2.89
CA ARG A 113 11.13 12.90 -3.80
C ARG A 113 12.13 14.06 -3.74
#